data_AF-A0A3L6PMY5-F1
#
_entry.id   AF-A0A3L6PMY5-F1
#
_cell.length_a   1.000
_cell.length_b   1.000
_cell.length_c   1.000
_cell.angle_alpha   90.00
_cell.angle_beta   90.00
_cell.angle_gamma   90.00
#
_symmetry.space_group_name_H-M   'P 1'
#
loop_
_entity.id
_entity.type
_entity.pdbx_description
1 polymer ?
#
loop_
_entity_poly.entity_id
_entity_poly.type
_entity_poly.pdbx_seq_one_letter_code
_entity_poly.pdbx_strand_id
1 'polypeptide(L)'
;MSVRSIHSFQGQHAWMGSGPPKPSPAQLAACTGRKKEASCQRQQRKSILNSSPPLLPVPVPAATTGTMADAEASFDLRRRMQDQRAAIQRRIAHARDRAAATADAFSAALLSARSIANQTVSNRAQLNELKQQLRKLEADLAQALSVQTSKRSKHKLMGDSILNTTATNEQLRSLVMDQRARRDEYVNAISNQLQAIESLEAESDAKGDKNLEKAIMWYNKFLGFQVVGGEGVRFVFNKIDVQSPDKEYSFCIKLIEERYILVQCVPSVDGSEELVKDLNCNNDLYKFVRTVRERFQIATISGNLPAISFCPDMSSITSSSFSALSLDSGSENNTKQRHTRSRSKNQEIATKKGLASRSAASPGSMVCVAPHE
;
A
#
# COMPACT_ATOMS: atom_id res chain seq x y z
N MET A 1 0.10 -34.31 14.46
CA MET A 1 -1.26 -33.93 14.90
C MET A 1 -1.45 -32.46 14.50
N SER A 2 -1.77 -32.09 13.26
CA SER A 2 -2.98 -32.27 12.45
C SER A 2 -4.27 -31.72 13.06
N VAL A 3 -4.92 -30.82 12.28
CA VAL A 3 -6.34 -30.38 12.26
C VAL A 3 -6.68 -29.26 13.27
N ARG A 4 -6.87 -27.98 12.85
CA ARG A 4 -8.09 -27.34 12.25
C ARG A 4 -9.28 -27.40 13.24
N SER A 5 -10.22 -26.46 13.41
CA SER A 5 -10.73 -25.36 12.59
C SER A 5 -11.90 -24.69 13.32
N ILE A 6 -12.02 -23.36 13.11
CA ILE A 6 -13.22 -22.62 12.66
C ILE A 6 -14.33 -22.17 13.64
N HIS A 7 -14.63 -20.89 13.43
CA HIS A 7 -15.79 -20.03 13.69
C HIS A 7 -17.14 -20.66 14.06
N SER A 8 -17.88 -19.90 14.89
CA SER A 8 -19.28 -19.61 14.60
C SER A 8 -19.64 -18.19 15.05
N PHE A 9 -20.11 -17.40 14.10
CA PHE A 9 -20.63 -16.04 14.20
C PHE A 9 -22.15 -16.20 14.18
N GLN A 10 -22.85 -15.82 15.25
CA GLN A 10 -24.31 -15.91 15.30
C GLN A 10 -24.90 -14.50 15.27
N GLY A 11 -25.19 -14.04 14.06
CA GLY A 11 -26.07 -12.90 13.82
C GLY A 11 -27.51 -13.35 13.87
N GLN A 12 -28.32 -12.73 14.71
CA GLN A 12 -29.78 -12.80 14.63
C GLN A 12 -30.33 -11.42 14.28
N HIS A 13 -30.96 -11.36 13.11
CA HIS A 13 -31.86 -10.32 12.70
C HIS A 13 -33.20 -10.49 13.43
N ALA A 14 -33.68 -9.43 14.08
CA ALA A 14 -35.08 -9.28 14.46
C ALA A 14 -35.59 -7.94 13.93
N TRP A 15 -36.35 -8.01 12.85
CA TRP A 15 -37.17 -6.93 12.28
C TRP A 15 -38.60 -7.48 12.24
N MET A 16 -39.50 -6.96 13.07
CA MET A 16 -40.95 -6.92 12.80
C MET A 16 -41.66 -6.00 13.82
N GLY A 17 -42.55 -5.14 13.31
CA GLY A 17 -43.73 -4.68 14.05
C GLY A 17 -43.73 -3.22 14.50
N SER A 18 -44.05 -2.29 13.60
CA SER A 18 -44.60 -0.99 13.99
C SER A 18 -45.83 -0.71 13.12
N GLY A 19 -47.01 -0.93 13.70
CA GLY A 19 -48.30 -0.55 13.10
C GLY A 19 -48.50 0.97 13.10
N PRO A 20 -49.47 1.48 12.32
CA PRO A 20 -49.67 2.91 12.16
C PRO A 20 -50.18 3.56 13.47
N PRO A 21 -49.75 4.79 13.80
CA PRO A 21 -50.20 5.48 15.00
C PRO A 21 -51.66 5.93 14.86
N LYS A 22 -52.45 5.71 15.92
CA LYS A 22 -53.80 6.28 16.07
C LYS A 22 -53.74 7.82 16.07
N PRO A 23 -54.70 8.51 15.44
CA PRO A 23 -54.74 9.97 15.44
C PRO A 23 -55.04 10.53 16.84
N SER A 24 -54.42 11.68 17.14
CA SER A 24 -54.53 12.35 18.44
C SER A 24 -55.87 13.11 18.59
N PRO A 25 -56.31 13.41 19.82
CA PRO A 25 -57.62 14.06 20.12
C PRO A 25 -57.80 15.45 19.48
N ALA A 26 -56.71 16.06 18.99
CA ALA A 26 -56.74 17.37 18.35
C ALA A 26 -57.37 17.35 16.93
N GLN A 27 -57.46 16.20 16.27
CA GLN A 27 -58.09 16.09 14.94
C GLN A 27 -59.62 15.88 14.98
N LEU A 28 -60.20 15.54 16.14
CA LEU A 28 -61.66 15.45 16.33
C LEU A 28 -62.32 16.79 16.68
N ALA A 29 -61.53 17.79 17.11
CA ALA A 29 -62.04 19.13 17.47
C ALA A 29 -62.22 20.09 16.27
N ALA A 30 -61.67 19.77 15.10
CA ALA A 30 -61.75 20.64 13.93
C ALA A 30 -63.09 20.57 13.15
N CYS A 31 -63.92 19.56 13.42
CA CYS A 31 -65.20 19.35 12.71
C CYS A 31 -66.44 19.95 13.41
N THR A 32 -66.33 20.48 14.63
CA THR A 32 -67.48 21.03 15.38
C THR A 32 -67.54 22.57 15.41
N GLY A 33 -66.51 23.27 14.92
CA GLY A 33 -66.43 24.74 14.95
C GLY A 33 -67.12 25.49 13.81
N ARG A 34 -67.33 24.87 12.63
CA ARG A 34 -67.83 25.59 11.44
C ARG A 34 -69.36 25.75 11.32
N LYS A 35 -70.14 25.27 12.30
CA LYS A 35 -71.62 25.36 12.25
C LYS A 35 -72.25 26.41 13.17
N LYS A 36 -71.48 27.16 13.98
CA LYS A 36 -72.05 28.13 14.94
C LYS A 36 -71.92 29.62 14.55
N GLU A 37 -71.11 29.99 13.56
CA GLU A 37 -71.02 31.41 13.14
C GLU A 37 -72.06 31.84 12.10
N ALA A 38 -72.69 30.91 11.39
CA ALA A 38 -73.76 31.22 10.42
C ALA A 38 -75.11 31.59 11.06
N SER A 39 -75.25 31.44 12.40
CA SER A 39 -76.51 31.72 13.11
C SER A 39 -76.57 33.11 13.74
N CYS A 40 -75.44 33.80 13.93
CA CYS A 40 -75.41 35.08 14.66
C CYS A 40 -75.51 36.31 13.73
N GLN A 41 -75.11 36.19 12.46
CA GLN A 41 -75.20 37.30 11.49
C GLN A 41 -76.58 37.48 10.83
N ARG A 42 -77.53 36.54 11.03
CA ARG A 42 -78.90 36.64 10.48
C ARG A 42 -79.90 37.32 11.44
N GLN A 43 -79.53 37.57 12.69
CA GLN A 43 -80.41 38.15 13.70
C GLN A 43 -80.29 39.69 13.85
N GLN A 44 -79.21 40.32 13.38
CA GLN A 44 -78.97 41.77 13.56
C GLN A 44 -79.37 42.65 12.36
N ARG A 45 -79.90 42.07 11.27
CA ARG A 45 -80.32 42.81 10.06
C ARG A 45 -81.82 43.07 9.94
N LYS A 46 -82.60 42.88 11.02
CA LYS A 46 -84.07 43.02 11.03
C LYS A 46 -84.65 44.08 11.99
N SER A 47 -83.82 44.93 12.59
CA SER A 47 -84.28 45.89 13.62
C SER A 47 -84.06 47.38 13.31
N ILE A 48 -83.75 47.76 12.06
CA ILE A 48 -83.62 49.18 11.67
C ILE A 48 -84.36 49.45 10.36
N LEU A 49 -85.69 49.35 10.42
CA LEU A 49 -86.63 49.85 9.42
C LEU A 49 -88.02 49.82 10.08
N ASN A 50 -88.31 50.83 10.89
CA ASN A 50 -89.66 51.33 11.22
C ASN A 50 -89.58 52.22 12.48
N SER A 51 -89.51 53.53 12.28
CA SER A 51 -90.16 54.52 13.15
C SER A 51 -90.00 55.91 12.54
N SER A 52 -90.86 56.21 11.57
CA SER A 52 -91.19 57.59 11.23
C SER A 52 -91.81 58.27 12.46
N PRO A 53 -91.43 59.51 12.80
CA PRO A 53 -92.08 60.24 13.89
C PRO A 53 -93.46 60.77 13.45
N PRO A 54 -94.49 60.76 14.34
CA PRO A 54 -95.81 61.27 13.99
C PRO A 54 -95.81 62.80 13.92
N LEU A 55 -96.49 63.31 12.89
CA LEU A 55 -96.79 64.71 12.65
C LEU A 55 -97.77 65.23 13.71
N LEU A 56 -97.46 66.42 14.25
CA LEU A 56 -98.31 67.18 15.17
C LEU A 56 -99.53 67.76 14.44
N PRO A 57 -100.68 67.99 15.12
CA PRO A 57 -101.86 68.58 14.49
C PRO A 57 -101.67 70.08 14.23
N VAL A 58 -102.12 70.49 13.05
CA VAL A 58 -102.27 71.88 12.60
C VAL A 58 -103.44 72.53 13.38
N PRO A 59 -103.30 73.75 13.92
CA PRO A 59 -104.43 74.49 14.48
C PRO A 59 -105.24 75.20 13.37
N VAL A 60 -106.57 75.10 13.44
CA VAL A 60 -107.53 75.85 12.63
C VAL A 60 -107.88 77.15 13.36
N PRO A 61 -107.80 78.33 12.72
CA PRO A 61 -108.43 79.54 13.25
C PRO A 61 -109.37 80.19 12.23
N ALA A 62 -110.63 80.44 12.63
CA ALA A 62 -111.54 81.47 12.11
C ALA A 62 -112.88 81.34 12.89
N ALA A 63 -113.58 82.38 13.34
CA ALA A 63 -113.39 83.81 13.21
C ALA A 63 -114.11 84.50 14.39
N THR A 64 -113.50 85.58 14.90
CA THR A 64 -114.11 86.53 15.83
C THR A 64 -114.73 87.68 15.04
N THR A 65 -115.99 88.00 15.34
CA THR A 65 -116.69 89.21 14.90
C THR A 65 -116.05 90.45 15.53
N GLY A 66 -115.65 91.41 14.69
CA GLY A 66 -114.63 92.39 15.02
C GLY A 66 -115.05 93.65 15.77
N THR A 67 -114.05 94.45 16.14
CA THR A 67 -114.07 95.92 16.15
C THR A 67 -112.67 96.50 16.47
N MET A 68 -112.14 97.32 15.55
CA MET A 68 -111.24 98.48 15.75
C MET A 68 -110.05 98.37 16.76
N ALA A 69 -109.01 97.58 16.47
CA ALA A 69 -107.69 97.66 17.16
C ALA A 69 -106.52 97.00 16.38
N ASP A 70 -106.48 97.13 15.05
CA ASP A 70 -105.68 96.26 14.17
C ASP A 70 -104.25 96.73 13.80
N ALA A 71 -103.76 97.87 14.32
CA ALA A 71 -102.47 98.43 13.90
C ALA A 71 -101.27 98.03 14.81
N GLU A 72 -101.41 98.08 16.15
CA GLU A 72 -100.31 97.79 17.09
C GLU A 72 -100.06 96.28 17.30
N ALA A 73 -101.14 95.49 17.37
CA ALA A 73 -101.06 94.02 17.44
C ALA A 73 -100.38 93.42 16.20
N SER A 74 -100.47 94.08 15.05
CA SER A 74 -99.84 93.68 13.78
C SER A 74 -98.31 93.84 13.80
N PHE A 75 -97.78 94.91 14.42
CA PHE A 75 -96.33 95.11 14.56
C PHE A 75 -95.70 94.13 15.56
N ASP A 76 -96.36 93.89 16.69
CA ASP A 76 -95.88 92.96 17.72
C ASP A 76 -95.94 91.50 17.24
N LEU A 77 -96.98 91.13 16.50
CA LEU A 77 -97.06 89.84 15.82
C LEU A 77 -95.93 89.68 14.79
N ARG A 78 -95.65 90.71 14.00
CA ARG A 78 -94.58 90.70 12.99
C ARG A 78 -93.19 90.53 13.63
N ARG A 79 -92.92 91.19 14.77
CA ARG A 79 -91.67 91.03 15.54
C ARG A 79 -91.51 89.62 16.09
N ARG A 80 -92.55 89.07 16.73
CA ARG A 80 -92.55 87.68 17.23
C ARG A 80 -92.33 86.65 16.11
N MET A 81 -92.95 86.84 14.95
CA MET A 81 -92.73 85.98 13.79
C MET A 81 -91.30 86.08 13.24
N GLN A 82 -90.68 87.27 13.25
CA GLN A 82 -89.27 87.46 12.89
C GLN A 82 -88.32 86.79 13.90
N ASP A 83 -88.57 86.94 15.20
CA ASP A 83 -87.78 86.29 16.25
C ASP A 83 -87.90 84.76 16.20
N GLN A 84 -89.09 84.23 15.94
CA GLN A 84 -89.29 82.80 15.71
C GLN A 84 -88.56 82.31 14.46
N ARG A 85 -88.60 83.05 13.34
CA ARG A 85 -87.82 82.72 12.14
C ARG A 85 -86.33 82.70 12.43
N ALA A 86 -85.81 83.70 13.13
CA ALA A 86 -84.40 83.77 13.53
C ALA A 86 -84.02 82.61 14.50
N ALA A 87 -84.90 82.23 15.42
CA ALA A 87 -84.70 81.10 16.31
C ALA A 87 -84.68 79.75 15.56
N ILE A 88 -85.60 79.55 14.61
CA ILE A 88 -85.63 78.36 13.76
C ILE A 88 -84.37 78.29 12.89
N GLN A 89 -83.96 79.42 12.27
CA GLN A 89 -82.73 79.49 11.47
C GLN A 89 -81.47 79.16 12.29
N ARG A 90 -81.35 79.68 13.52
CA ARG A 90 -80.25 79.32 14.43
C ARG A 90 -80.24 77.83 14.78
N ARG A 91 -81.42 77.24 15.03
CA ARG A 91 -81.54 75.78 15.27
C ARG A 91 -81.12 74.96 14.05
N ILE A 92 -81.47 75.40 12.85
CA ILE A 92 -81.05 74.76 11.59
C ILE A 92 -79.54 74.88 11.41
N ALA A 93 -78.96 76.08 11.61
CA ALA A 93 -77.51 76.28 11.52
C ALA A 93 -76.76 75.41 12.54
N HIS A 94 -77.15 75.43 13.81
CA HIS A 94 -76.57 74.58 14.84
C HIS A 94 -76.76 73.08 14.56
N ALA A 95 -77.89 72.67 13.97
CA ALA A 95 -78.07 71.28 13.53
C ALA A 95 -77.13 70.91 12.37
N ARG A 96 -76.88 71.83 11.43
CA ARG A 96 -75.93 71.64 10.33
C ARG A 96 -74.49 71.58 10.84
N ASP A 97 -74.09 72.48 11.73
CA ASP A 97 -72.74 72.49 12.30
C ASP A 97 -72.47 71.23 13.10
N ARG A 98 -73.46 70.76 13.90
CA ARG A 98 -73.36 69.46 14.58
C ARG A 98 -73.28 68.31 13.60
N ALA A 99 -74.10 68.30 12.54
CA ALA A 99 -74.05 67.26 11.51
C ALA A 99 -72.69 67.23 10.81
N ALA A 100 -72.13 68.40 10.47
CA ALA A 100 -70.80 68.54 9.88
C ALA A 100 -69.72 68.04 10.84
N ALA A 101 -69.72 68.48 12.10
CA ALA A 101 -68.77 68.03 13.11
C ALA A 101 -68.85 66.50 13.36
N THR A 102 -70.06 65.92 13.36
CA THR A 102 -70.22 64.46 13.46
C THR A 102 -69.73 63.73 12.22
N ALA A 103 -69.94 64.29 11.03
CA ALA A 103 -69.44 63.71 9.77
C ALA A 103 -67.91 63.76 9.71
N ASP A 104 -67.29 64.85 10.17
CA ASP A 104 -65.84 65.00 10.26
C ASP A 104 -65.25 64.02 11.28
N ALA A 105 -65.83 63.92 12.48
CA ALA A 105 -65.40 62.95 13.49
C ALA A 105 -65.51 61.50 13.01
N PHE A 106 -66.60 61.17 12.30
CA PHE A 106 -66.78 59.84 11.71
C PHE A 106 -65.76 59.56 10.59
N SER A 107 -65.51 60.55 9.73
CA SER A 107 -64.51 60.43 8.67
C SER A 107 -63.09 60.26 9.24
N ALA A 108 -62.74 61.01 10.29
CA ALA A 108 -61.47 60.87 10.99
C ALA A 108 -61.34 59.48 11.65
N ALA A 109 -62.41 58.97 12.28
CA ALA A 109 -62.43 57.63 12.86
C ALA A 109 -62.26 56.54 11.79
N LEU A 110 -62.90 56.68 10.63
CA LEU A 110 -62.73 55.76 9.49
C LEU A 110 -61.30 55.77 8.93
N LEU A 111 -60.71 56.95 8.76
CA LEU A 111 -59.31 57.07 8.30
C LEU A 111 -58.34 56.44 9.29
N SER A 112 -58.54 56.66 10.59
CA SER A 112 -57.76 56.03 11.66
C SER A 112 -57.91 54.50 11.63
N ALA A 113 -59.15 53.99 11.57
CA ALA A 113 -59.42 52.57 11.48
C ALA A 113 -58.79 51.93 10.23
N ARG A 114 -58.83 52.62 9.08
CA ARG A 114 -58.19 52.17 7.84
C ARG A 114 -56.66 52.16 7.97
N SER A 115 -56.08 53.17 8.58
CA SER A 115 -54.63 53.24 8.85
C SER A 115 -54.17 52.06 9.72
N ILE A 116 -54.89 51.79 10.81
CA ILE A 116 -54.63 50.65 11.71
C ILE A 116 -54.77 49.32 10.97
N ALA A 117 -55.81 49.16 10.13
CA ALA A 117 -56.01 47.96 9.33
C ALA A 117 -54.85 47.74 8.35
N ASN A 118 -54.43 48.79 7.63
CA ASN A 118 -53.29 48.73 6.70
C ASN A 118 -51.99 48.39 7.44
N GLN A 119 -51.75 48.97 8.61
CA GLN A 119 -50.59 48.67 9.44
C GLN A 119 -50.61 47.20 9.90
N THR A 120 -51.79 46.68 10.27
CA THR A 120 -51.94 45.28 10.68
C THR A 120 -51.66 44.31 9.53
N VAL A 121 -52.09 44.65 8.30
CA VAL A 121 -51.79 43.86 7.10
C VAL A 121 -50.28 43.89 6.80
N SER A 122 -49.65 45.07 6.88
CA SER A 122 -48.19 45.22 6.70
C SER A 122 -47.40 44.40 7.74
N ASN A 123 -47.75 44.53 9.02
CA ASN A 123 -47.12 43.75 10.11
C ASN A 123 -47.30 42.25 9.89
N ARG A 124 -48.47 41.80 9.42
CA ARG A 124 -48.72 40.38 9.12
C ARG A 124 -47.84 39.87 7.98
N ALA A 125 -47.61 40.68 6.94
CA ALA A 125 -46.71 40.32 5.85
C ALA A 125 -45.26 40.16 6.35
N GLN A 126 -44.76 41.11 7.14
CA GLN A 126 -43.43 41.02 7.76
C GLN A 126 -43.29 39.80 8.68
N LEU A 127 -44.32 39.49 9.48
CA LEU A 127 -44.32 38.31 10.33
C LEU A 127 -44.24 37.00 9.54
N ASN A 128 -44.89 36.94 8.38
CA ASN A 128 -44.84 35.76 7.52
C ASN A 128 -43.45 35.61 6.86
N GLU A 129 -42.83 36.72 6.46
CA GLU A 129 -41.46 36.73 5.94
C GLU A 129 -40.47 36.21 6.99
N LEU A 130 -40.52 36.76 8.22
CA LEU A 130 -39.68 36.29 9.33
C LEU A 130 -39.91 34.81 9.65
N LYS A 131 -41.17 34.33 9.60
CA LYS A 131 -41.49 32.90 9.79
C LYS A 131 -40.88 32.03 8.69
N GLN A 132 -40.88 32.47 7.44
CA GLN A 132 -40.24 31.73 6.35
C GLN A 132 -38.72 31.68 6.54
N GLN A 133 -38.11 32.80 6.91
CA GLN A 133 -36.67 32.87 7.22
C GLN A 133 -36.29 31.94 8.37
N LEU A 134 -37.10 31.89 9.44
CA LEU A 134 -36.87 31.00 10.58
C LEU A 134 -36.92 29.52 10.15
N ARG A 135 -37.92 29.11 9.36
CA ARG A 135 -38.00 27.74 8.84
C ARG A 135 -36.82 27.38 7.95
N LYS A 136 -36.35 28.33 7.15
CA LYS A 136 -35.17 28.13 6.30
C LYS A 136 -33.92 27.92 7.16
N LEU A 137 -33.69 28.76 8.16
CA LEU A 137 -32.57 28.61 9.09
C LEU A 137 -32.63 27.30 9.88
N GLU A 138 -33.82 26.87 10.32
CA GLU A 138 -34.00 25.56 10.97
C GLU A 138 -33.63 24.40 10.05
N ALA A 139 -34.05 24.45 8.77
CA ALA A 139 -33.69 23.44 7.78
C ALA A 139 -32.18 23.42 7.49
N ASP A 140 -31.58 24.60 7.32
CA ASP A 140 -30.14 24.75 7.09
C ASP A 140 -29.33 24.22 8.29
N LEU A 141 -29.77 24.50 9.52
CA LEU A 141 -29.15 23.97 10.74
C LEU A 141 -29.27 22.44 10.82
N ALA A 142 -30.45 21.89 10.55
CA ALA A 142 -30.66 20.44 10.54
C ALA A 142 -29.76 19.75 9.49
N GLN A 143 -29.64 20.33 8.31
CA GLN A 143 -28.74 19.86 7.26
C GLN A 143 -27.26 19.95 7.70
N ALA A 144 -26.86 21.07 8.30
CA ALA A 144 -25.49 21.26 8.79
C ALA A 144 -25.12 20.24 9.88
N LEU A 145 -26.02 19.97 10.83
CA LEU A 145 -25.81 18.96 11.88
C LEU A 145 -25.71 17.54 11.31
N SER A 146 -26.52 17.21 10.30
CA SER A 146 -26.43 15.93 9.59
C SER A 146 -25.06 15.76 8.91
N VAL A 147 -24.62 16.77 8.16
CA VAL A 147 -23.30 16.78 7.52
C VAL A 147 -22.18 16.69 8.55
N GLN A 148 -22.26 17.43 9.66
CA GLN A 148 -21.28 17.40 10.74
C GLN A 148 -21.17 16.00 11.37
N THR A 149 -22.30 15.35 11.64
CA THR A 149 -22.34 14.00 12.21
C THR A 149 -21.72 12.99 11.25
N SER A 150 -22.04 13.07 9.96
CA SER A 150 -21.45 12.23 8.91
C SER A 150 -19.94 12.46 8.77
N LYS A 151 -19.47 13.71 8.79
CA LYS A 151 -18.03 14.01 8.76
C LYS A 151 -17.32 13.45 9.99
N ARG A 152 -17.91 13.61 11.19
CA ARG A 152 -17.34 13.11 12.44
C ARG A 152 -17.24 11.59 12.46
N SER A 153 -18.25 10.87 11.96
CA SER A 153 -18.19 9.41 11.87
C SER A 153 -17.13 8.94 10.87
N LYS A 154 -17.00 9.60 9.70
CA LYS A 154 -15.93 9.33 8.73
C LYS A 154 -14.53 9.56 9.32
N HIS A 155 -14.32 10.67 10.02
CA HIS A 155 -13.05 10.94 10.70
C HIS A 155 -12.73 9.88 11.76
N LYS A 156 -13.72 9.45 12.54
CA LYS A 156 -13.54 8.38 13.52
C LYS A 156 -13.12 7.06 12.85
N LEU A 157 -13.85 6.63 11.82
CA LEU A 157 -13.51 5.41 11.06
C LEU A 157 -12.12 5.46 10.44
N MET A 158 -11.73 6.62 9.90
CA MET A 158 -10.39 6.82 9.35
C MET A 158 -9.32 6.76 10.44
N GLY A 159 -9.58 7.35 11.62
CA GLY A 159 -8.69 7.25 12.78
C GLY A 159 -8.51 5.81 13.24
N ASP A 160 -9.61 5.06 13.38
CA ASP A 160 -9.59 3.64 13.77
C ASP A 160 -8.82 2.80 12.72
N SER A 161 -9.01 3.08 11.43
CA SER A 161 -8.26 2.42 10.35
C SER A 161 -6.76 2.73 10.42
N ILE A 162 -6.37 3.98 10.66
CA ILE A 162 -4.95 4.37 10.79
C ILE A 162 -4.32 3.70 12.01
N LEU A 163 -5.01 3.67 13.14
CA LEU A 163 -4.53 3.00 14.35
C LEU A 163 -4.33 1.50 14.10
N ASN A 164 -5.29 0.84 13.45
CA ASN A 164 -5.17 -0.57 13.09
C ASN A 164 -3.97 -0.82 12.16
N THR A 165 -3.83 -0.03 11.08
CA THR A 165 -2.68 -0.15 10.16
C THR A 165 -1.35 0.12 10.86
N THR A 166 -1.31 1.06 11.80
CA THR A 166 -0.11 1.37 12.58
C THR A 166 0.27 0.20 13.48
N ALA A 167 -0.70 -0.42 14.16
CA ALA A 167 -0.47 -1.61 14.97
C ALA A 167 0.05 -2.79 14.14
N THR A 168 -0.54 -3.04 12.96
CA THR A 168 -0.07 -4.11 12.07
C THR A 168 1.33 -3.84 11.52
N ASN A 169 1.66 -2.58 11.22
CA ASN A 169 3.00 -2.22 10.76
C ASN A 169 4.04 -2.43 11.85
N GLU A 170 3.71 -2.16 13.12
CA GLU A 170 4.63 -2.38 14.22
C GLU A 170 4.87 -3.88 14.47
N GLN A 171 3.82 -4.72 14.35
CA GLN A 171 3.97 -6.18 14.37
C GLN A 171 4.84 -6.70 13.22
N LEU A 172 4.68 -6.15 12.01
CA LEU A 172 5.52 -6.55 10.88
C LEU A 172 6.97 -6.13 11.07
N ARG A 173 7.22 -4.95 11.65
CA ARG A 173 8.57 -4.49 11.98
C ARG A 173 9.27 -5.41 12.97
N SER A 174 8.59 -5.81 14.06
CA SER A 174 9.19 -6.74 15.03
C SER A 174 9.51 -8.09 14.39
N LEU A 175 8.60 -8.66 13.59
CA LEU A 175 8.85 -9.91 12.85
C LEU A 175 10.03 -9.80 11.89
N VAL A 176 10.18 -8.67 11.19
CA VAL A 176 11.32 -8.43 10.29
C VAL A 176 12.63 -8.32 11.08
N MET A 177 12.62 -7.70 12.25
CA MET A 177 13.80 -7.61 13.12
C MET A 177 14.21 -8.99 13.63
N ASP A 178 13.26 -9.79 14.13
CA ASP A 178 13.52 -11.16 14.58
C ASP A 178 14.09 -12.03 13.46
N GLN A 179 13.52 -11.93 12.26
CA GLN A 179 14.01 -12.68 11.10
C GLN A 179 15.42 -12.25 10.67
N ARG A 180 15.79 -10.97 10.85
CA ARG A 180 17.14 -10.48 10.61
C ARG A 180 18.10 -11.03 11.66
N ALA A 181 17.76 -10.94 12.94
CA ALA A 181 18.57 -11.47 14.03
C ALA A 181 18.88 -12.96 13.83
N ARG A 182 17.87 -13.78 13.51
CA ARG A 182 18.06 -15.20 13.19
C ARG A 182 18.97 -15.43 11.99
N ARG A 183 18.84 -14.61 10.94
CA ARG A 183 19.71 -14.71 9.76
C ARG A 183 21.16 -14.43 10.14
N ASP A 184 21.39 -13.41 10.95
CA ASP A 184 22.73 -13.01 11.37
C ASP A 184 23.35 -14.07 12.29
N GLU A 185 22.56 -14.72 13.16
CA GLU A 185 22.97 -15.90 13.94
C GLU A 185 23.45 -17.05 13.02
N TYR A 186 22.69 -17.37 11.96
CA TYR A 186 23.08 -18.40 11.01
C TYR A 186 24.34 -18.03 10.22
N VAL A 187 24.45 -16.78 9.77
CA VAL A 187 25.64 -16.30 9.06
C VAL A 187 26.88 -16.41 9.95
N ASN A 188 26.77 -16.05 11.22
CA ASN A 188 27.85 -16.18 12.19
C ASN A 188 28.21 -17.65 12.45
N ALA A 189 27.20 -18.52 12.61
CA ALA A 189 27.43 -19.95 12.80
C ALA A 189 28.14 -20.59 11.59
N ILE A 190 27.70 -20.28 10.36
CA ILE A 190 28.34 -20.75 9.13
C ILE A 190 29.77 -20.24 9.02
N SER A 191 30.00 -18.96 9.32
CA SER A 191 31.35 -18.36 9.27
C SER A 191 32.30 -19.04 10.26
N ASN A 192 31.84 -19.29 11.49
CA ASN A 192 32.61 -20.02 12.51
C ASN A 192 32.92 -21.46 12.07
N GLN A 193 31.97 -22.15 11.44
CA GLN A 193 32.17 -23.50 10.93
C GLN A 193 33.18 -23.53 9.77
N LEU A 194 33.07 -22.59 8.83
CA LEU A 194 34.03 -22.48 7.72
C LEU A 194 35.45 -22.23 8.22
N GLN A 195 35.62 -21.32 9.19
CA GLN A 195 36.93 -21.06 9.79
C GLN A 195 37.50 -22.30 10.51
N ALA A 196 36.65 -23.08 11.19
CA ALA A 196 37.07 -24.32 11.84
C ALA A 196 37.52 -25.39 10.82
N ILE A 197 36.81 -25.51 9.69
CA ILE A 197 37.17 -26.42 8.60
C ILE A 197 38.52 -26.00 7.98
N GLU A 198 38.67 -24.72 7.63
CA GLU A 198 39.91 -24.19 7.05
C GLU A 198 41.11 -24.43 7.97
N SER A 199 40.93 -24.22 9.28
CA SER A 199 41.98 -24.49 10.27
C SER A 199 42.34 -25.98 10.33
N LEU A 200 41.35 -26.87 10.25
CA LEU A 200 41.56 -28.32 10.30
C LEU A 200 42.23 -28.85 9.03
N GLU A 201 41.85 -28.34 7.86
CA GLU A 201 42.49 -28.66 6.58
C GLU A 201 43.96 -28.24 6.59
N ALA A 202 44.26 -27.01 7.02
CA ALA A 202 45.62 -26.51 7.13
C ALA A 202 46.51 -27.34 8.08
N GLU A 203 45.96 -27.79 9.22
CA GLU A 203 46.68 -28.70 10.11
C GLU A 203 46.92 -30.09 9.47
N SER A 204 45.92 -30.59 8.73
CA SER A 204 46.00 -31.91 8.10
C SER A 204 47.03 -31.96 6.97
N ASP A 205 47.07 -30.93 6.12
CA ASP A 205 48.04 -30.80 5.02
C ASP A 205 49.46 -30.71 5.59
N ALA A 206 49.66 -29.80 6.56
CA ALA A 206 50.96 -29.60 7.17
C ALA A 206 51.49 -30.84 7.91
N LYS A 207 50.61 -31.68 8.49
CA LYS A 207 50.98 -32.91 9.19
C LYS A 207 51.14 -34.10 8.24
N GLY A 208 50.29 -34.21 7.23
CA GLY A 208 50.34 -35.23 6.19
C GLY A 208 51.66 -35.20 5.44
N ASP A 209 52.04 -34.01 4.96
CA ASP A 209 53.27 -33.80 4.21
C ASP A 209 54.52 -34.17 5.02
N LYS A 210 54.59 -33.75 6.29
CA LYS A 210 55.73 -34.07 7.17
C LYS A 210 55.88 -35.55 7.45
N ASN A 211 54.77 -36.30 7.54
CA ASN A 211 54.81 -37.73 7.78
C ASN A 211 55.17 -38.51 6.51
N LEU A 212 54.67 -38.09 5.35
CA LEU A 212 55.01 -38.67 4.06
C LEU A 212 56.49 -38.46 3.73
N GLU A 213 57.01 -37.25 3.90
CA GLU A 213 58.43 -36.92 3.67
C GLU A 213 59.35 -37.80 4.54
N LYS A 214 59.00 -37.96 5.83
CA LYS A 214 59.72 -38.86 6.74
C LYS A 214 59.69 -40.31 6.25
N ALA A 215 58.52 -40.80 5.81
CA ALA A 215 58.40 -42.17 5.31
C ALA A 215 59.25 -42.38 4.05
N ILE A 216 59.18 -41.46 3.07
CA ILE A 216 59.99 -41.51 1.83
C ILE A 216 61.48 -41.53 2.18
N MET A 217 61.93 -40.67 3.10
CA MET A 217 63.31 -40.67 3.58
C MET A 217 63.71 -42.02 4.20
N TRP A 218 62.85 -42.64 5.00
CA TRP A 218 63.12 -43.95 5.60
C TRP A 218 63.25 -45.05 4.53
N TYR A 219 62.33 -45.11 3.57
CA TYR A 219 62.37 -46.09 2.48
C TYR A 219 63.64 -45.94 1.62
N ASN A 220 64.02 -44.72 1.27
CA ASN A 220 65.25 -44.46 0.54
C ASN A 220 66.48 -44.81 1.38
N LYS A 221 66.55 -44.33 2.63
CA LYS A 221 67.72 -44.53 3.50
C LYS A 221 67.96 -45.99 3.86
N PHE A 222 66.93 -46.76 4.19
CA PHE A 222 67.11 -48.11 4.72
C PHE A 222 66.91 -49.21 3.68
N LEU A 223 65.95 -49.06 2.77
CA LEU A 223 65.71 -50.06 1.72
C LEU A 223 66.45 -49.74 0.43
N GLY A 224 67.01 -48.55 0.30
CA GLY A 224 67.59 -48.11 -0.95
C GLY A 224 66.56 -48.01 -2.06
N PHE A 225 65.32 -47.68 -1.71
CA PHE A 225 64.18 -47.77 -2.60
C PHE A 225 63.54 -46.41 -2.83
N GLN A 226 63.34 -46.05 -4.09
CA GLN A 226 62.71 -44.81 -4.50
C GLN A 226 61.72 -45.06 -5.64
N VAL A 227 60.63 -44.31 -5.64
CA VAL A 227 59.65 -44.29 -6.74
C VAL A 227 59.63 -42.88 -7.32
N VAL A 228 59.80 -42.78 -8.63
CA VAL A 228 59.85 -41.51 -9.36
C VAL A 228 58.74 -41.50 -10.41
N GLY A 229 57.91 -40.46 -10.38
CA GLY A 229 56.87 -40.23 -11.40
C GLY A 229 57.43 -39.55 -12.65
N GLY A 230 56.85 -39.87 -13.82
CA GLY A 230 57.21 -39.29 -15.12
C GLY A 230 56.30 -39.84 -16.22
N GLU A 231 56.87 -40.22 -17.38
CA GLU A 231 56.13 -40.86 -18.47
C GLU A 231 55.53 -42.24 -18.08
N GLY A 232 56.04 -42.83 -17.01
CA GLY A 232 55.50 -43.97 -16.27
C GLY A 232 55.91 -43.86 -14.80
N VAL A 233 55.77 -44.95 -14.05
CA VAL A 233 56.25 -45.06 -12.67
C VAL A 233 57.57 -45.82 -12.68
N ARG A 234 58.66 -45.12 -12.32
CA ARG A 234 60.00 -45.69 -12.27
C ARG A 234 60.36 -46.07 -10.83
N PHE A 235 60.69 -47.34 -10.65
CA PHE A 235 61.17 -47.91 -9.40
C PHE A 235 62.68 -47.97 -9.46
N VAL A 236 63.34 -47.33 -8.51
CA VAL A 236 64.80 -47.24 -8.41
C VAL A 236 65.24 -47.92 -7.14
N PHE A 237 66.24 -48.78 -7.27
CA PHE A 237 66.90 -49.47 -6.18
C PHE A 237 68.38 -49.14 -6.17
N ASN A 238 68.91 -48.83 -5.00
CA ASN A 238 70.33 -48.89 -4.69
C ASN A 238 70.55 -49.94 -3.58
N LYS A 239 71.79 -50.10 -3.12
CA LYS A 239 72.16 -51.09 -2.09
C LYS A 239 71.78 -52.52 -2.46
N ILE A 240 71.80 -52.80 -3.76
CA ILE A 240 71.65 -54.16 -4.30
C ILE A 240 73.02 -54.84 -4.37
N ASP A 241 74.03 -54.11 -4.86
CA ASP A 241 75.41 -54.58 -4.91
C ASP A 241 76.16 -54.15 -3.63
N VAL A 242 76.71 -55.14 -2.91
CA VAL A 242 77.50 -54.90 -1.69
C VAL A 242 78.83 -54.20 -2.01
N GLN A 243 79.39 -54.43 -3.20
CA GLN A 243 80.64 -53.82 -3.64
C GLN A 243 80.44 -52.40 -4.17
N SER A 244 79.24 -52.09 -4.68
CA SER A 244 78.87 -50.78 -5.20
C SER A 244 77.48 -50.35 -4.69
N PRO A 245 77.35 -49.98 -3.40
CA PRO A 245 76.05 -49.72 -2.77
C PRO A 245 75.29 -48.54 -3.39
N ASP A 246 75.99 -47.60 -4.03
CA ASP A 246 75.39 -46.45 -4.70
C ASP A 246 74.96 -46.75 -6.14
N LYS A 247 75.25 -47.94 -6.66
CA LYS A 247 74.84 -48.32 -8.02
C LYS A 247 73.33 -48.47 -8.11
N GLU A 248 72.76 -47.79 -9.09
CA GLU A 248 71.31 -47.78 -9.34
C GLU A 248 70.88 -48.93 -10.26
N TYR A 249 69.79 -49.58 -9.86
CA TYR A 249 69.05 -50.58 -10.61
C TYR A 249 67.63 -50.06 -10.73
N SER A 250 67.03 -50.09 -11.92
CA SER A 250 65.71 -49.51 -12.08
C SER A 250 64.85 -50.24 -13.09
N PHE A 251 63.54 -50.11 -12.92
CA PHE A 251 62.59 -50.45 -13.95
C PHE A 251 61.46 -49.43 -14.00
N CYS A 252 60.82 -49.29 -15.15
CA CYS A 252 59.72 -48.36 -15.37
C CYS A 252 58.52 -49.13 -15.90
N ILE A 253 57.38 -49.00 -15.22
CA ILE A 253 56.10 -49.56 -15.67
C ILE A 253 55.12 -48.44 -15.99
N LYS A 254 54.27 -48.67 -16.99
CA LYS A 254 53.21 -47.76 -17.40
C LYS A 254 51.91 -48.52 -17.51
N LEU A 255 50.82 -47.92 -17.04
CA LEU A 255 49.48 -48.47 -17.19
C LEU A 255 48.84 -47.90 -18.46
N ILE A 256 48.60 -48.75 -19.47
CA ILE A 256 47.92 -48.39 -20.72
C ILE A 256 46.74 -49.34 -20.91
N GLU A 257 45.53 -48.79 -21.11
CA GLU A 257 44.32 -49.59 -21.33
C GLU A 257 44.16 -50.72 -20.29
N GLU A 258 44.34 -50.37 -19.01
CA GLU A 258 44.24 -51.28 -17.86
C GLU A 258 45.31 -52.39 -17.80
N ARG A 259 46.35 -52.34 -18.64
CA ARG A 259 47.47 -53.29 -18.60
C ARG A 259 48.79 -52.60 -18.27
N TYR A 260 49.55 -53.21 -17.38
CA TYR A 260 50.93 -52.82 -17.09
C TYR A 260 51.84 -53.23 -18.24
N ILE A 261 52.63 -52.28 -18.70
CA ILE A 261 53.66 -52.46 -19.71
C ILE A 261 55.00 -52.08 -19.07
N LEU A 262 55.99 -52.96 -19.20
CA LEU A 262 57.36 -52.67 -18.80
C LEU A 262 58.02 -51.83 -19.89
N VAL A 263 58.29 -50.56 -19.58
CA VAL A 263 58.89 -49.58 -20.51
C VAL A 263 60.40 -49.75 -20.56
N GLN A 264 61.03 -49.90 -19.39
CA GLN A 264 62.49 -49.98 -19.27
C GLN A 264 62.86 -50.83 -18.07
N CYS A 265 63.96 -51.59 -18.14
CA CYS A 265 64.55 -52.32 -17.02
C CYS A 265 66.08 -52.32 -17.20
N VAL A 266 66.80 -51.76 -16.24
CA VAL A 266 68.25 -51.56 -16.28
C VAL A 266 68.87 -52.03 -14.96
N PRO A 267 69.77 -53.03 -14.97
CA PRO A 267 70.08 -53.93 -16.09
C PRO A 267 68.86 -54.78 -16.50
N SER A 268 68.86 -55.41 -17.66
CA SER A 268 67.76 -56.31 -18.05
C SER A 268 67.70 -57.52 -17.12
N VAL A 269 66.51 -57.89 -16.66
CA VAL A 269 66.29 -59.11 -15.86
C VAL A 269 65.70 -60.23 -16.70
N ASP A 270 66.23 -61.43 -16.51
CA ASP A 270 65.71 -62.65 -17.16
C ASP A 270 64.29 -62.96 -16.68
N GLY A 271 63.40 -63.30 -17.62
CA GLY A 271 61.99 -63.60 -17.36
C GLY A 271 61.11 -62.38 -17.08
N SER A 272 61.55 -61.17 -17.46
CA SER A 272 60.78 -59.93 -17.29
C SER A 272 59.40 -59.97 -17.95
N GLU A 273 59.24 -60.64 -19.09
CA GLU A 273 57.95 -60.78 -19.77
C GLU A 273 56.95 -61.64 -18.97
N GLU A 274 57.41 -62.75 -18.37
CA GLU A 274 56.56 -63.57 -17.50
C GLU A 274 56.13 -62.81 -16.26
N LEU A 275 57.05 -62.05 -15.65
CA LEU A 275 56.73 -61.22 -14.48
C LEU A 275 55.65 -60.16 -14.80
N VAL A 276 55.69 -59.56 -15.99
CA VAL A 276 54.67 -58.60 -16.44
C VAL A 276 53.33 -59.30 -16.72
N LYS A 277 53.35 -60.51 -17.28
CA LYS A 277 52.13 -61.33 -17.45
C LYS A 277 51.51 -61.65 -16.09
N ASP A 278 52.31 -62.10 -15.12
CA ASP A 278 51.87 -62.39 -13.75
C ASP A 278 51.32 -61.14 -13.05
N LEU A 279 51.95 -59.98 -13.25
CA LEU A 279 51.46 -58.69 -12.72
C LEU A 279 50.10 -58.33 -13.32
N ASN A 280 49.92 -58.49 -14.63
CA ASN A 280 48.65 -58.22 -15.29
C ASN A 280 47.53 -59.20 -14.90
N CYS A 281 47.88 -60.44 -14.55
CA CYS A 281 46.91 -61.42 -14.06
C CYS A 281 46.49 -61.19 -12.60
N ASN A 282 47.44 -60.84 -11.72
CA ASN A 282 47.21 -60.81 -10.28
C ASN A 282 47.10 -59.40 -9.68
N ASN A 283 47.48 -58.35 -10.44
CA ASN A 283 47.57 -56.96 -10.00
C ASN A 283 48.41 -56.77 -8.72
N ASP A 284 49.34 -57.69 -8.44
CA ASP A 284 50.18 -57.67 -7.24
C ASP A 284 51.51 -56.96 -7.52
N LEU A 285 51.45 -55.62 -7.46
CA LEU A 285 52.61 -54.77 -7.69
C LEU A 285 53.69 -54.97 -6.60
N TYR A 286 53.28 -55.26 -5.37
CA TYR A 286 54.22 -55.49 -4.26
C TYR A 286 55.08 -56.73 -4.51
N LYS A 287 54.45 -57.85 -4.90
CA LYS A 287 55.16 -59.08 -5.27
C LYS A 287 56.06 -58.85 -6.48
N PHE A 288 55.55 -58.16 -7.52
CA PHE A 288 56.34 -57.84 -8.71
C PHE A 288 57.61 -57.05 -8.38
N VAL A 289 57.49 -55.94 -7.63
CA VAL A 289 58.62 -55.08 -7.20
C VAL A 289 59.66 -55.90 -6.43
N ARG A 290 59.22 -56.80 -5.53
CA ARG A 290 60.12 -57.68 -4.77
C ARG A 290 60.84 -58.68 -5.65
N THR A 291 60.13 -59.36 -6.54
CA THR A 291 60.73 -60.35 -7.44
C THR A 291 61.74 -59.69 -8.39
N VAL A 292 61.44 -58.50 -8.93
CA VAL A 292 62.41 -57.76 -9.77
C VAL A 292 63.66 -57.39 -8.96
N ARG A 293 63.51 -56.96 -7.71
CA ARG A 293 64.65 -56.68 -6.82
C ARG A 293 65.51 -57.91 -6.57
N GLU A 294 64.90 -59.05 -6.29
CA GLU A 294 65.60 -60.34 -6.10
C GLU A 294 66.37 -60.73 -7.38
N ARG A 295 65.78 -60.52 -8.56
CA ARG A 295 66.46 -60.76 -9.85
C ARG A 295 67.69 -59.87 -10.03
N PHE A 296 67.63 -58.60 -9.64
CA PHE A 296 68.81 -57.72 -9.64
C PHE A 296 69.92 -58.22 -8.69
N GLN A 297 69.56 -58.72 -7.52
CA GLN A 297 70.54 -59.29 -6.57
C GLN A 297 71.24 -60.52 -7.16
N ILE A 298 70.47 -61.45 -7.75
CA ILE A 298 71.01 -62.65 -8.39
C ILE A 298 71.95 -62.26 -9.54
N ALA A 299 71.52 -61.36 -10.42
CA ALA A 299 72.33 -60.89 -11.55
C ALA A 299 73.65 -60.25 -11.10
N THR A 300 73.66 -59.59 -9.94
CA THR A 300 74.87 -59.00 -9.36
C THR A 300 75.83 -60.07 -8.83
N ILE A 301 75.33 -61.10 -8.14
CA ILE A 301 76.15 -62.19 -7.57
C ILE A 301 76.73 -63.08 -8.67
N SER A 302 75.95 -63.37 -9.71
CA SER A 302 76.34 -64.29 -10.78
C SER A 302 77.31 -63.69 -11.81
N GLY A 303 77.62 -62.38 -11.75
CA GLY A 303 78.56 -61.72 -12.67
C GLY A 303 78.07 -61.62 -14.13
N ASN A 304 76.86 -62.09 -14.43
CA ASN A 304 76.27 -62.05 -15.76
C ASN A 304 75.56 -60.71 -15.98
N LEU A 305 76.29 -59.72 -16.48
CA LEU A 305 75.71 -58.58 -17.19
C LEU A 305 75.45 -59.01 -18.64
N PRO A 306 74.20 -59.09 -19.14
CA PRO A 306 73.96 -59.26 -20.56
C PRO A 306 74.43 -58.00 -21.29
N ALA A 307 75.33 -58.18 -22.26
CA ALA A 307 75.73 -57.13 -23.18
C ALA A 307 74.51 -56.63 -23.97
N ILE A 308 74.42 -55.30 -24.09
CA ILE A 308 73.48 -54.60 -24.95
C ILE A 308 73.60 -55.19 -26.36
N SER A 309 72.53 -55.81 -26.86
CA SER A 309 72.43 -56.26 -28.24
C SER A 309 71.01 -56.06 -28.72
N PHE A 310 70.75 -54.92 -29.36
CA PHE A 310 69.85 -54.83 -30.52
C PHE A 310 70.27 -53.61 -31.37
N CYS A 311 70.87 -53.90 -32.53
CA CYS A 311 70.97 -53.00 -33.68
C CYS A 311 70.31 -53.71 -34.87
N PRO A 312 69.58 -52.98 -35.73
CA PRO A 312 69.47 -53.32 -37.14
C PRO A 312 70.20 -52.28 -38.01
N ASP A 313 71.22 -52.76 -38.74
CA ASP A 313 71.84 -52.19 -39.94
C ASP A 313 70.86 -52.29 -41.14
N MET A 314 70.91 -51.62 -42.29
CA MET A 314 71.81 -50.74 -43.06
C MET A 314 70.88 -49.99 -44.07
N SER A 315 71.07 -48.76 -44.55
CA SER A 315 72.04 -48.30 -45.58
C SER A 315 71.65 -46.83 -45.96
N SER A 316 72.52 -45.81 -45.89
CA SER A 316 73.42 -45.26 -46.94
C SER A 316 72.65 -44.77 -48.20
N ILE A 317 72.73 -43.57 -48.80
CA ILE A 317 73.71 -42.47 -48.97
C ILE A 317 72.90 -41.25 -49.55
N THR A 318 73.08 -39.96 -49.21
CA THR A 318 73.85 -38.87 -49.88
C THR A 318 73.24 -37.54 -49.39
N SER A 319 73.99 -36.62 -48.76
CA SER A 319 74.89 -35.57 -49.27
C SER A 319 74.22 -34.26 -49.74
N SER A 320 74.71 -33.14 -49.17
CA SER A 320 74.54 -31.70 -49.53
C SER A 320 73.17 -31.05 -49.23
N SER A 321 73.03 -29.80 -48.74
CA SER A 321 73.93 -28.69 -48.42
C SER A 321 73.21 -27.65 -47.51
N PHE A 322 74.01 -26.81 -46.86
CA PHE A 322 73.77 -25.50 -46.20
C PHE A 322 72.57 -24.68 -46.72
N SER A 323 71.83 -23.87 -45.94
CA SER A 323 72.22 -22.70 -45.09
C SER A 323 71.00 -22.32 -44.22
N ALA A 324 71.14 -22.08 -42.91
CA ALA A 324 71.44 -20.82 -42.22
C ALA A 324 70.28 -19.81 -42.08
N LEU A 325 70.19 -19.25 -40.85
CA LEU A 325 69.40 -18.10 -40.36
C LEU A 325 67.93 -18.43 -40.03
N SER A 326 67.32 -18.04 -38.92
CA SER A 326 67.63 -17.02 -37.90
C SER A 326 66.74 -17.26 -36.67
N LEU A 327 67.22 -16.75 -35.54
CA LEU A 327 66.58 -16.47 -34.24
C LEU A 327 65.07 -16.19 -34.27
N ASP A 328 64.29 -16.69 -33.29
CA ASP A 328 64.10 -16.00 -32.01
C ASP A 328 63.41 -16.89 -30.95
N SER A 329 63.70 -16.57 -29.69
CA SER A 329 63.23 -17.15 -28.45
C SER A 329 61.73 -16.97 -28.19
N GLY A 330 61.17 -17.87 -27.39
CA GLY A 330 59.88 -17.73 -26.73
C GLY A 330 59.31 -19.11 -26.39
N SER A 331 59.69 -19.70 -25.25
CA SER A 331 58.95 -19.53 -23.99
C SER A 331 57.51 -20.02 -24.11
N GLU A 332 57.14 -21.04 -23.32
CA GLU A 332 55.78 -20.99 -22.74
C GLU A 332 54.80 -22.13 -23.03
N ASN A 333 55.04 -23.35 -22.57
CA ASN A 333 54.07 -24.20 -21.86
C ASN A 333 52.64 -24.39 -22.43
N ASN A 334 52.45 -25.57 -23.03
CA ASN A 334 51.56 -26.63 -22.54
C ASN A 334 50.10 -26.35 -22.07
N THR A 335 49.22 -27.11 -22.75
CA THR A 335 48.13 -27.93 -22.17
C THR A 335 46.70 -27.35 -22.14
N LYS A 336 45.92 -27.87 -23.10
CA LYS A 336 44.61 -28.54 -22.98
C LYS A 336 43.81 -28.27 -21.68
N GLN A 337 42.49 -28.07 -21.81
CA GLN A 337 41.49 -29.12 -21.50
C GLN A 337 40.05 -28.58 -21.55
N ARG A 338 39.18 -29.43 -22.11
CA ARG A 338 37.71 -29.38 -22.15
C ARG A 338 37.12 -29.44 -20.71
N HIS A 339 35.92 -28.98 -20.38
CA HIS A 339 34.63 -29.58 -20.77
C HIS A 339 33.45 -28.88 -20.05
N THR A 340 32.25 -28.99 -20.66
CA THR A 340 30.88 -29.05 -20.07
C THR A 340 30.23 -27.77 -19.50
N ARG A 341 29.17 -27.27 -20.17
CA ARG A 341 27.71 -27.50 -19.93
C ARG A 341 27.17 -26.61 -18.79
N SER A 342 26.35 -25.59 -19.04
CA SER A 342 24.92 -25.75 -19.33
C SER A 342 24.28 -24.44 -19.82
N ARG A 343 23.21 -24.62 -20.59
CA ARG A 343 22.49 -23.65 -21.43
C ARG A 343 21.18 -23.30 -20.76
N SER A 344 20.95 -22.03 -20.41
CA SER A 344 19.61 -21.50 -20.15
C SER A 344 19.30 -20.41 -21.18
N LYS A 345 18.30 -20.70 -22.02
CA LYS A 345 17.76 -19.80 -23.03
C LYS A 345 16.87 -18.76 -22.34
N ASN A 346 17.20 -17.49 -22.49
CA ASN A 346 16.23 -16.40 -22.48
C ASN A 346 15.62 -16.29 -23.88
N GLN A 347 14.30 -16.18 -23.97
CA GLN A 347 13.64 -15.52 -25.09
C GLN A 347 12.34 -14.84 -24.66
N GLU A 348 12.09 -13.74 -25.36
CA GLU A 348 11.30 -12.55 -25.13
C GLU A 348 9.76 -12.64 -25.28
N ILE A 349 9.11 -11.72 -24.55
CA ILE A 349 8.07 -10.73 -24.94
C ILE A 349 6.74 -11.19 -25.58
N ALA A 350 5.64 -10.69 -25.00
CA ALA A 350 4.51 -10.12 -25.74
C ALA A 350 3.78 -9.00 -24.96
N THR A 351 4.05 -7.78 -25.42
CA THR A 351 3.29 -6.52 -25.41
C THR A 351 1.81 -6.47 -24.95
N LYS A 352 1.45 -5.37 -24.26
CA LYS A 352 0.40 -4.45 -24.75
C LYS A 352 0.56 -3.02 -24.19
N LYS A 353 0.27 -2.07 -25.08
CA LYS A 353 0.55 -0.63 -25.09
C LYS A 353 -0.36 0.19 -24.17
N GLY A 354 0.15 1.35 -23.74
CA GLY A 354 -0.64 2.51 -23.30
C GLY A 354 0.23 3.69 -22.84
N LEU A 355 0.46 4.65 -23.74
CA LEU A 355 1.05 6.00 -23.61
C LEU A 355 0.54 6.80 -22.37
N ALA A 356 1.12 7.90 -21.89
CA ALA A 356 2.41 8.60 -22.03
C ALA A 356 2.47 9.70 -20.95
N SER A 357 3.68 9.98 -20.44
CA SER A 357 4.26 11.27 -20.01
C SER A 357 3.44 12.31 -19.21
N ARG A 358 3.96 12.71 -18.03
CA ARG A 358 4.83 13.91 -17.88
C ARG A 358 5.41 14.03 -16.45
N SER A 359 6.75 14.11 -16.41
CA SER A 359 7.65 14.73 -15.41
C SER A 359 7.19 16.09 -14.89
N ALA A 360 7.72 16.73 -13.84
CA ALA A 360 8.65 16.48 -12.73
C ALA A 360 8.66 17.82 -11.95
N ALA A 361 8.91 17.84 -10.63
CA ALA A 361 9.63 18.93 -9.95
C ALA A 361 9.67 18.74 -8.42
N SER A 362 10.87 18.46 -7.90
CA SER A 362 11.45 19.00 -6.65
C SER A 362 12.90 18.50 -6.59
N PRO A 363 13.84 19.14 -5.85
CA PRO A 363 13.63 20.04 -4.71
C PRO A 363 14.55 21.29 -4.72
N GLY A 364 14.32 22.23 -3.79
CA GLY A 364 15.27 23.30 -3.49
C GLY A 364 15.07 23.86 -2.09
N SER A 365 16.08 23.73 -1.24
CA SER A 365 16.15 24.24 0.13
C SER A 365 17.19 25.36 0.23
N MET A 366 16.90 26.33 1.11
CA MET A 366 17.78 27.28 1.82
C MET A 366 18.45 28.42 1.03
N VAL A 367 18.21 29.67 1.46
CA VAL A 367 19.12 30.48 2.31
C VAL A 367 18.49 31.86 2.56
N CYS A 368 18.55 32.32 3.81
CA CYS A 368 18.17 33.65 4.28
C CYS A 368 19.28 34.67 4.02
N VAL A 369 18.95 35.88 3.56
CA VAL A 369 19.78 37.09 3.67
C VAL A 369 18.85 38.28 3.98
N ALA A 370 19.21 39.05 5.02
CA ALA A 370 18.52 40.26 5.46
C ALA A 370 18.95 41.49 4.62
N PRO A 371 18.13 42.55 4.51
CA PRO A 371 18.56 43.81 3.91
C PRO A 371 19.13 44.76 4.97
N HIS A 372 20.23 45.39 4.60
CA HIS A 372 20.79 46.59 5.21
C HIS A 372 20.33 47.77 4.33
N GLU A 373 19.52 48.66 4.89
CA GLU A 373 19.57 50.14 4.76
C GLU A 373 18.47 50.78 5.61
#